data_AF-A0A957IV54-F1
#
_entry.id   AF-A0A957IV54-F1
#
_cell.length_a   1.000
_cell.length_b   1.000
_cell.length_c   1.000
_cell.angle_alpha   90.00
_cell.angle_beta   90.00
_cell.angle_gamma   90.00
#
_symmetry.space_group_name_H-M   'P 1'
#
loop_
_entity.id
_entity.type
_entity.pdbx_description
1 polymer ?
#
loop_
_entity_poly.entity_id
_entity_poly.type
_entity_poly.pdbx_seq_one_letter_code
_entity_poly.pdbx_strand_id
1 'polypeptide(L)'
;MINSKRIKQRAKFARPLLIPFILYIGLLPIATSWAPTMETPLLRYGIALLPILPGIFLALGTVRAAKQFDELERRILLEAATFSFCFTLILMVSLGLLNVVGLPTPNPMLIAAIMALFLIIGKFWGNWRSQ
;
A
#
# COMPACT_ATOMS: atom_id res chain seq x y z
N MET A 1 -13.10 10.67 -24.32
CA MET A 1 -12.71 12.07 -24.01
C MET A 1 -12.41 12.18 -22.52
N ILE A 2 -11.14 12.33 -22.12
CA ILE A 2 -10.74 12.39 -20.70
C ILE A 2 -11.23 13.73 -20.11
N ASN A 3 -12.20 13.69 -19.20
CA ASN A 3 -12.79 14.89 -18.61
C ASN A 3 -11.87 15.48 -17.53
N SER A 4 -11.09 16.50 -17.91
CA SER A 4 -10.15 17.22 -17.04
C SER A 4 -10.79 17.74 -15.72
N LYS A 5 -12.10 18.04 -15.72
CA LYS A 5 -12.81 18.46 -14.49
C LYS A 5 -12.89 17.34 -13.45
N ARG A 6 -13.15 16.09 -13.87
CA ARG A 6 -13.17 14.90 -12.98
C ARG A 6 -11.78 14.65 -12.37
N ILE A 7 -10.70 14.81 -13.14
CA ILE A 7 -9.32 14.63 -12.67
C ILE A 7 -8.96 15.66 -11.60
N LYS A 8 -9.29 16.94 -11.81
CA LYS A 8 -9.02 17.99 -10.83
C LYS A 8 -9.77 17.78 -9.51
N GLN A 9 -11.01 17.28 -9.58
CA GLN A 9 -11.81 16.97 -8.40
C GLN A 9 -11.20 15.82 -7.60
N ARG A 10 -10.78 14.73 -8.26
CA ARG A 10 -10.05 13.60 -7.64
C ARG A 10 -8.72 14.02 -7.03
N ALA A 11 -7.96 14.86 -7.73
CA ALA A 11 -6.69 15.38 -7.24
C ALA A 11 -6.85 16.23 -5.97
N LYS A 12 -7.93 17.01 -5.85
CA LYS A 12 -8.23 17.78 -4.63
C LYS A 12 -8.36 16.89 -3.40
N PHE A 13 -8.90 15.68 -3.58
CA PHE A 13 -9.09 14.71 -2.49
C PHE A 13 -7.87 13.83 -2.21
N ALA A 14 -6.97 13.70 -3.19
CA ALA A 14 -5.67 13.06 -2.99
C ALA A 14 -4.63 14.01 -2.35
N ARG A 15 -4.81 15.34 -2.43
CA ARG A 15 -3.89 16.32 -1.82
C ARG A 15 -3.58 16.08 -0.34
N PRO A 16 -4.56 15.77 0.54
CA PRO A 16 -4.28 15.45 1.94
C PRO A 16 -3.44 14.19 2.14
N LEU A 17 -3.32 13.33 1.12
CA LEU A 17 -2.48 12.12 1.17
C LEU A 17 -1.02 12.43 0.89
N LEU A 18 -0.69 13.59 0.30
CA LEU A 18 0.69 13.93 -0.05
C LEU A 18 1.57 14.07 1.20
N ILE A 19 1.06 14.74 2.23
CA ILE A 19 1.79 14.93 3.50
C ILE A 19 2.12 13.59 4.16
N PRO A 20 1.16 12.69 4.47
CA PRO A 20 1.47 11.40 5.06
C PRO A 20 2.27 10.51 4.09
N PHE A 21 2.14 10.68 2.78
CA PHE A 21 2.99 9.97 1.81
C PHE A 21 4.45 10.38 1.89
N ILE A 22 4.73 11.69 1.90
CA ILE A 22 6.09 12.24 2.03
C ILE A 22 6.68 11.84 3.38
N LEU A 23 5.90 11.93 4.46
CA LEU A 23 6.33 11.48 5.79
C LEU A 23 6.64 9.98 5.81
N TYR A 24 5.78 9.15 5.22
CA TYR A 24 6.00 7.70 5.15
C TYR A 24 7.31 7.38 4.41
N ILE A 25 7.50 7.94 3.21
CA ILE A 25 8.71 7.72 2.42
C ILE A 25 9.95 8.28 3.11
N GLY A 26 9.88 9.45 3.72
CA GLY A 26 11.03 10.06 4.42
C GLY A 26 11.43 9.31 5.69
N LEU A 27 10.46 8.75 6.42
CA LEU A 27 10.73 8.00 7.65
C LEU A 27 11.23 6.58 7.38
N LEU A 28 10.95 5.98 6.22
CA LEU A 28 11.43 4.62 5.91
C LEU A 28 12.97 4.51 5.92
N PRO A 29 13.75 5.36 5.22
CA PRO A 29 15.21 5.36 5.32
C PRO A 29 15.71 5.62 6.74
N ILE A 30 15.05 6.50 7.50
CA ILE A 30 15.42 6.77 8.90
C ILE A 30 15.24 5.50 9.73
N ALA A 31 14.10 4.82 9.59
CA ALA A 31 13.83 3.58 10.29
C ALA A 31 14.82 2.46 9.91
N THR A 32 15.18 2.32 8.63
CA THR A 32 16.06 1.23 8.19
C THR A 32 17.55 1.47 8.42
N SER A 33 18.01 2.73 8.40
CA SER A 33 19.42 3.08 8.61
C SER A 33 19.76 3.41 10.07
N TRP A 34 18.84 4.06 10.79
CA TRP A 34 19.12 4.59 12.13
C TRP A 34 18.69 3.65 13.25
N ALA A 35 17.53 2.98 13.13
CA ALA A 35 17.06 2.07 14.17
C ALA A 35 18.08 0.96 14.54
N PRO A 36 18.79 0.32 13.58
CA PRO A 36 19.78 -0.71 13.90
C PRO A 36 20.98 -0.21 14.73
N THR A 37 21.26 1.10 14.69
CA THR A 37 22.40 1.72 15.42
C THR A 37 22.09 2.00 16.89
N MET A 38 20.83 1.85 17.32
CA MET A 38 20.41 2.14 18.69
C MET A 38 20.69 0.96 19.61
N GLU A 39 21.47 1.20 20.67
CA GLU A 39 21.74 0.21 21.72
C GLU A 39 20.52 0.00 22.64
N THR A 40 19.77 1.07 22.90
CA THR A 40 18.58 1.01 23.78
C THR A 40 17.41 0.34 23.04
N PRO A 41 16.88 -0.79 23.55
CA PRO A 41 15.83 -1.54 22.85
C PRO A 41 14.55 -0.71 22.61
N LEU A 42 14.14 0.10 23.59
CA LEU A 42 12.92 0.92 23.48
C LEU A 42 13.00 1.95 22.35
N LEU A 43 14.15 2.65 22.23
CA LEU A 43 14.38 3.62 21.16
C LEU A 43 14.47 2.95 19.79
N ARG A 44 15.14 1.78 19.73
CA ARG A 44 15.23 0.97 18.51
C ARG A 44 13.85 0.62 17.96
N TYR A 45 12.97 0.07 18.80
CA TYR A 45 11.61 -0.29 18.37
C TYR A 45 10.76 0.94 18.05
N GLY A 46 10.89 2.03 18.84
CA GLY A 46 10.19 3.28 18.59
C GLY A 46 10.50 3.89 17.22
N ILE A 47 11.79 3.96 16.85
CA ILE A 47 12.23 4.48 15.55
C ILE A 47 11.83 3.54 14.41
N ALA A 48 11.95 2.23 14.60
CA ALA A 48 11.56 1.24 13.59
C ALA A 48 10.06 1.29 13.24
N LEU A 49 9.21 1.62 14.21
CA LEU A 49 7.75 1.69 14.03
C LEU A 49 7.25 3.09 13.64
N LEU A 50 8.10 4.12 13.66
CA LEU A 50 7.72 5.49 13.33
C LEU A 50 7.02 5.64 11.96
N PRO A 51 7.43 4.93 10.88
CA PRO A 51 6.72 4.98 9.59
C PRO A 51 5.29 4.44 9.64
N ILE A 52 4.89 3.66 10.64
CA ILE A 52 3.54 3.09 10.72
C ILE A 52 2.49 4.18 10.93
N LEU A 53 2.80 5.24 11.69
CA LEU A 53 1.91 6.37 11.92
C LEU A 53 1.43 7.04 10.61
N PRO A 54 2.32 7.55 9.73
CA PRO A 54 1.88 8.07 8.43
C PRO A 54 1.28 6.99 7.53
N GLY A 55 1.69 5.73 7.66
CA GLY A 55 1.05 4.59 6.98
C GLY A 55 -0.44 4.45 7.32
N ILE A 56 -0.82 4.60 8.58
CA ILE A 56 -2.22 4.60 9.03
C ILE A 56 -2.98 5.78 8.43
N PHE A 57 -2.40 6.98 8.45
CA PHE A 57 -3.03 8.16 7.83
C PHE A 57 -3.23 7.99 6.32
N LEU A 58 -2.28 7.36 5.63
CA LEU A 58 -2.43 6.98 4.23
C LEU A 58 -3.60 6.02 4.03
N ALA A 59 -3.66 4.93 4.81
CA ALA A 59 -4.72 3.93 4.69
C ALA A 59 -6.12 4.53 4.95
N LEU A 60 -6.28 5.31 6.03
CA LEU A 60 -7.54 5.98 6.32
C LEU A 60 -7.89 7.02 5.24
N GLY A 61 -6.89 7.73 4.74
CA GLY A 61 -7.04 8.72 3.69
C GLY A 61 -7.45 8.11 2.36
N THR A 62 -6.88 6.97 1.97
CA THR A 62 -7.27 6.26 0.73
C THR A 62 -8.69 5.73 0.81
N VAL A 63 -9.11 5.20 1.96
CA VAL A 63 -10.51 4.80 2.20
C VAL A 63 -11.45 6.00 2.07
N ARG A 64 -11.09 7.16 2.64
CA ARG A 64 -11.88 8.40 2.50
C ARG A 64 -11.96 8.88 1.05
N ALA A 65 -10.86 8.84 0.32
CA ALA A 65 -10.82 9.22 -1.10
C ALA A 65 -11.65 8.25 -1.96
N ALA A 66 -11.60 6.94 -1.69
CA ALA A 66 -12.35 5.93 -2.41
C ALA A 66 -13.88 6.09 -2.28
N LYS A 67 -14.38 6.65 -1.17
CA LYS A 67 -15.81 6.94 -0.98
C LYS A 67 -16.35 8.02 -1.92
N GLN A 68 -15.48 8.77 -2.58
CA GLN A 68 -15.86 9.87 -3.49
C GLN A 68 -15.78 9.47 -4.96
N PHE A 69 -15.37 8.23 -5.24
CA PHE A 69 -15.45 7.65 -6.57
C PHE A 69 -16.90 7.35 -6.94
N ASP A 70 -17.18 7.35 -8.24
CA ASP A 70 -18.46 6.86 -8.74
C ASP A 70 -18.60 5.35 -8.46
N GLU A 71 -19.83 4.84 -8.58
CA GLU A 71 -20.12 3.44 -8.23
C GLU A 71 -19.30 2.46 -9.07
N LEU A 72 -19.05 2.78 -10.34
CA LEU A 72 -18.26 1.94 -11.24
C LEU A 72 -16.79 1.89 -10.80
N GLU A 73 -16.16 3.03 -10.55
CA GLU A 73 -14.75 3.09 -10.15
C GLU A 73 -14.52 2.52 -8.75
N ARG A 74 -15.46 2.73 -7.81
CA ARG A 74 -15.45 2.05 -6.51
C ARG A 74 -15.62 0.54 -6.66
N ARG A 75 -16.52 0.13 -7.56
CA ARG A 75 -16.64 -1.19 -8.23
C ARG A 75 -15.27 -1.85 -8.45
N ILE A 76 -14.60 -1.30 -9.45
CA ILE A 76 -13.32 -1.78 -9.98
C ILE A 76 -12.24 -1.76 -8.90
N LEU A 77 -12.18 -0.72 -8.06
CA LEU A 77 -11.18 -0.64 -6.99
C LEU A 77 -11.35 -1.78 -5.97
N LEU A 78 -12.59 -2.10 -5.57
CA LEU A 78 -12.87 -3.17 -4.61
C LEU A 78 -12.57 -4.55 -5.21
N GLU A 79 -12.95 -4.79 -6.47
CA GLU A 79 -12.62 -6.03 -7.17
C GLU A 79 -11.10 -6.20 -7.30
N ALA A 80 -10.39 -5.14 -7.69
CA ALA A 80 -8.93 -5.14 -7.78
C ALA A 80 -8.24 -5.32 -6.43
N ALA A 81 -8.74 -4.68 -5.36
CA ALA A 81 -8.22 -4.84 -4.01
C ALA A 81 -8.42 -6.25 -3.48
N THR A 82 -9.60 -6.85 -3.74
CA THR A 82 -9.89 -8.24 -3.37
C THR A 82 -8.96 -9.21 -4.12
N PHE A 83 -8.79 -9.01 -5.43
CA PHE A 83 -7.86 -9.80 -6.24
C PHE A 83 -6.42 -9.72 -5.70
N SER A 84 -5.91 -8.49 -5.51
CA SER A 84 -4.57 -8.24 -4.99
C SER A 84 -4.37 -8.86 -3.61
N PHE A 85 -5.34 -8.70 -2.71
CA PHE A 85 -5.31 -9.26 -1.36
C PHE A 85 -5.24 -10.78 -1.39
N CYS A 86 -6.14 -11.45 -2.11
CA CYS A 86 -6.18 -12.92 -2.16
C CYS A 86 -4.86 -13.51 -2.69
N PHE A 87 -4.34 -13.00 -3.80
CA PHE A 87 -3.08 -13.48 -4.37
C PHE A 87 -1.89 -13.21 -3.46
N THR A 88 -1.83 -12.03 -2.84
CA THR A 88 -0.76 -11.70 -1.89
C THR A 88 -0.85 -12.58 -0.63
N LEU A 89 -2.05 -12.87 -0.14
CA LEU A 89 -2.25 -13.75 1.01
C LEU A 89 -1.79 -15.18 0.71
N ILE A 90 -2.18 -15.73 -0.46
CA ILE A 90 -1.70 -17.05 -0.91
C ILE A 90 -0.17 -17.04 -0.98
N LEU A 91 0.43 -16.02 -1.62
CA LEU A 91 1.88 -15.89 -1.71
C LEU A 91 2.55 -15.85 -0.33
N MET A 92 2.05 -15.03 0.60
CA MET A 92 2.60 -14.92 1.95
C MET A 92 2.50 -16.24 2.72
N VAL A 93 1.37 -16.95 2.63
CA VAL A 93 1.19 -18.26 3.25
C VAL A 93 2.18 -19.27 2.64
N SER A 94 2.28 -19.33 1.31
CA SER A 94 3.25 -20.21 0.63
C SER A 94 4.69 -19.91 1.04
N LEU A 95 5.09 -18.64 1.12
CA LEU A 95 6.42 -18.25 1.58
C LEU A 95 6.65 -18.59 3.06
N GLY A 96 5.62 -18.46 3.91
CA GLY A 96 5.68 -18.88 5.31
C GLY A 96 5.86 -20.39 5.45
N LEU A 97 5.14 -21.18 4.65
CA LEU A 97 5.29 -22.65 4.61
C LEU A 97 6.68 -23.07 4.10
N LEU A 98 7.18 -22.39 3.06
CA LEU A 98 8.54 -22.61 2.57
C LEU A 98 9.60 -22.25 3.62
N ASN A 99 9.33 -21.27 4.48
CA ASN A 99 10.22 -20.93 5.58
C ASN A 99 10.33 -22.04 6.64
N VAL A 100 9.25 -22.80 6.88
CA VAL A 100 9.27 -23.98 7.78
C VAL A 100 10.25 -25.04 7.31
N VAL A 101 10.46 -25.18 5.99
CA VAL A 101 11.42 -26.14 5.40
C VAL A 101 12.80 -25.50 5.11
N GLY A 102 13.06 -24.30 5.63
CA GLY A 102 14.38 -23.65 5.57
C GLY A 102 14.59 -22.67 4.40
N LEU A 103 13.57 -22.39 3.58
CA LEU A 103 13.70 -21.39 2.53
C LEU A 103 13.62 -19.97 3.13
N PRO A 104 14.61 -19.08 2.88
CA PRO A 104 14.61 -17.73 3.45
C PRO A 104 13.43 -16.90 2.92
N THR A 105 12.75 -16.18 3.81
CA THR A 105 11.66 -15.29 3.41
C THR A 105 12.21 -14.12 2.59
N PRO A 106 11.59 -13.79 1.44
CA PRO A 106 11.99 -12.62 0.68
C PRO A 106 11.67 -11.35 1.46
N ASN A 107 12.34 -10.26 1.08
CA ASN A 107 12.15 -8.95 1.69
C ASN A 107 10.66 -8.56 1.70
N PRO A 108 10.06 -8.21 2.86
CA PRO A 108 8.66 -7.76 2.95
C PRO A 108 8.32 -6.59 2.01
N MET A 109 9.29 -5.73 1.68
CA MET A 109 9.11 -4.66 0.70
C MET A 109 8.83 -5.20 -0.71
N LEU A 110 9.45 -6.31 -1.10
CA LEU A 110 9.17 -6.97 -2.38
C LEU A 110 7.75 -7.54 -2.40
N ILE A 111 7.30 -8.13 -1.29
CA ILE A 111 5.92 -8.64 -1.15
C ILE A 111 4.92 -7.49 -1.29
N ALA A 112 5.18 -6.34 -0.65
CA ALA A 112 4.35 -5.15 -0.80
C ALA A 112 4.34 -4.61 -2.24
N ALA A 113 5.48 -4.64 -2.94
CA ALA A 113 5.55 -4.26 -4.36
C ALA A 113 4.74 -5.21 -5.26
N ILE A 114 4.79 -6.52 -5.00
CA ILE A 114 3.99 -7.53 -5.71
C ILE A 114 2.49 -7.30 -5.46
N MET A 115 2.09 -7.01 -4.22
CA MET A 115 0.70 -6.65 -3.91
C MET A 115 0.24 -5.44 -4.71
N ALA A 116 1.05 -4.37 -4.76
CA ALA A 116 0.77 -3.18 -5.55
C ALA A 116 0.66 -3.49 -7.05
N LEU A 117 1.51 -4.39 -7.57
CA LEU A 117 1.44 -4.87 -8.95
C LEU A 117 0.11 -5.59 -9.23
N PHE A 118 -0.30 -6.52 -8.36
CA PHE A 118 -1.59 -7.20 -8.51
C PHE A 118 -2.77 -6.23 -8.43
N LEU A 119 -2.68 -5.18 -7.61
CA LEU A 119 -3.71 -4.15 -7.55
C LEU A 119 -3.82 -3.40 -8.89
N ILE A 120 -2.68 -3.04 -9.49
CA ILE A 120 -2.64 -2.38 -10.80
C ILE A 120 -3.24 -3.29 -11.87
N ILE A 121 -2.82 -4.56 -11.92
CA ILE A 121 -3.35 -5.56 -12.87
C ILE A 121 -4.87 -5.70 -12.69
N GLY A 122 -5.35 -5.86 -11.46
CA GLY A 122 -6.78 -5.97 -11.16
C GLY A 122 -7.56 -4.75 -11.61
N LYS A 123 -7.01 -3.54 -11.42
CA LYS A 123 -7.65 -2.30 -11.89
C LYS A 123 -7.72 -2.21 -13.41
N PHE A 124 -6.63 -2.57 -14.11
CA PHE A 124 -6.61 -2.58 -15.57
C PHE A 124 -7.62 -3.58 -16.13
N TRP A 125 -7.67 -4.78 -15.57
CA TRP A 125 -8.61 -5.83 -15.98
C TRP A 125 -10.07 -5.42 -15.75
N GLY A 126 -10.39 -4.90 -14.55
CA GLY A 126 -11.74 -4.43 -14.24
C GLY A 126 -12.19 -3.29 -15.17
N ASN A 127 -11.29 -2.35 -15.47
CA ASN A 127 -11.58 -1.24 -16.38
C ASN A 127 -11.81 -1.71 -17.84
N TRP A 128 -11.06 -2.71 -18.32
CA TRP A 128 -11.26 -3.27 -19.67
C TRP A 128 -12.60 -4.03 -19.80
N ARG A 129 -13.01 -4.76 -18.75
CA ARG A 129 -14.28 -5.51 -18.73
C ARG A 129 -15.52 -4.61 -18.65
N SER A 130 -15.39 -3.43 -18.05
CA SER A 130 -16.49 -2.50 -17.80
C SER A 130 -16.76 -1.50 -18.93
N GLN A 131 -15.94 -1.51 -19.98
CA GLN A 131 -16.16 -0.73 -21.21
C GLN A 131 -16.96 -1.53 -22.21
#